data_AF-A0A1J6IP52-F1
#
_entry.id   AF-A0A1J6IP52-F1
#
_cell.length_a   1.000
_cell.length_b   1.000
_cell.length_c   1.000
_cell.angle_alpha   90.00
_cell.angle_beta   90.00
_cell.angle_gamma   90.00
#
_symmetry.space_group_name_H-M   'P 1'
#
loop_
_entity.id
_entity.type
_entity.pdbx_description
1 polymer ?
#
loop_
_entity_poly.entity_id
_entity_poly.type
_entity_poly.pdbx_seq_one_letter_code
_entity_poly.pdbx_strand_id
1 'polypeptide(L)'
;MCFLLFLFCCPQSLLLSLSASFPINSFFHQKSDINTLNLKPFRISIKPSLPPPPPRPLQNRSSSYLYVLFTTSIYRNMPTNTSTKSRTSNWYLTYIKLRFFTKVRRFLQLKAASKKPLKPSDQPREKPDTLIVVEESKKGEKGIMGKESDIKDNGWMILQKSVKKLHFGSSEEKEVAAKEIKNLAKEDLKRRKLMAELGVIPPLVAMVGGSEVVVRRQRLAVQALVELANGSFTNKALMVEAGILSRLPQKTYNLDGNTRQEFAELILSISSLANTQFNMDSSRIIPFVVSILDSSNSSVETKSTCLGTLYNLSSVLENAASLANNGTVTTLLRLFSLKEVSEKALATLGNLVVTLMGKKAMEENPMVPESLIEIMTWEEKPKCQELSVYILMILAHQSSIQREKMAKAGIVPVLLEVALLGSSLAQKRALKLLQWFKDERQSKMGPHSGPQVGRIAIDSPPVSPRAVDESKKLMKKIVKQSLHKNMETITSRANGGSDCSRLKSLVVSSSSKSLPY
;
A
#
# COMPACT_ATOMS: atom_id res chain seq x y z
N MET A 1 10.98 -4.85 12.54
CA MET A 1 12.45 -4.68 12.58
C MET A 1 13.23 -6.01 12.50
N CYS A 2 12.60 -7.17 12.29
CA CYS A 2 13.31 -8.47 12.22
C CYS A 2 13.35 -9.13 10.82
N PHE A 3 12.80 -8.51 9.78
CA PHE A 3 12.80 -9.08 8.41
C PHE A 3 13.97 -8.62 7.52
N LEU A 4 14.76 -7.64 7.96
CA LEU A 4 15.87 -7.06 7.18
C LEU A 4 17.23 -7.72 7.43
N LEU A 5 17.31 -8.68 8.36
CA LEU A 5 18.56 -9.38 8.72
C LEU A 5 18.70 -10.78 8.10
N PHE A 6 17.67 -11.30 7.42
CA PHE A 6 17.69 -12.70 6.94
C PHE A 6 18.30 -12.91 5.54
N LEU A 7 18.80 -11.86 4.88
CA LEU A 7 19.39 -11.95 3.54
C LEU A 7 20.94 -11.88 3.52
N PHE A 8 21.62 -11.89 4.67
CA PHE A 8 23.09 -11.75 4.73
C PHE A 8 23.87 -12.96 5.27
N CYS A 9 23.24 -14.11 5.51
CA CYS A 9 23.94 -15.34 5.88
C CYS A 9 23.44 -16.55 5.08
N CYS A 10 23.96 -16.73 3.87
CA CYS A 10 24.01 -18.05 3.24
C CYS A 10 25.26 -18.12 2.36
N PRO A 11 26.29 -18.90 2.73
CA PRO A 11 27.48 -19.07 1.91
C PRO A 11 27.19 -20.00 0.72
N GLN A 12 27.87 -19.74 -0.39
CA GLN A 12 27.90 -20.57 -1.60
C GLN A 12 28.25 -22.03 -1.27
N SER A 13 27.26 -22.93 -1.27
CA SER A 13 27.43 -24.38 -1.48
C SER A 13 26.09 -25.13 -1.30
N LEU A 14 25.21 -25.08 -2.30
CA LEU A 14 24.17 -26.09 -2.53
C LEU A 14 23.56 -25.88 -3.93
N LEU A 15 24.43 -26.04 -4.92
CA LEU A 15 24.09 -26.21 -6.33
C LEU A 15 24.84 -27.45 -6.77
N LEU A 16 24.32 -28.64 -6.43
CA LEU A 16 24.56 -29.96 -7.03
C LEU A 16 23.84 -31.03 -6.16
N SER A 17 23.13 -31.96 -6.82
CA SER A 17 22.13 -32.93 -6.32
C SER A 17 20.73 -32.30 -6.11
N LEU A 18 19.64 -32.75 -6.73
CA LEU A 18 19.34 -33.95 -7.50
C LEU A 18 18.62 -33.58 -8.81
N SER A 19 19.18 -34.04 -9.93
CA SER A 19 18.49 -34.36 -11.17
C SER A 19 18.40 -35.90 -11.28
N ALA A 20 17.33 -36.41 -11.90
CA ALA A 20 16.90 -37.82 -12.07
C ALA A 20 15.92 -38.31 -10.97
N SER A 21 14.66 -38.65 -11.26
CA SER A 21 14.24 -39.63 -12.28
C SER A 21 12.86 -39.36 -12.93
N PHE A 22 12.89 -39.43 -14.27
CA PHE A 22 11.93 -39.87 -15.32
C PHE A 22 10.75 -40.85 -14.94
N PRO A 23 9.84 -41.26 -15.87
CA PRO A 23 8.73 -40.53 -16.54
C PRO A 23 7.45 -41.42 -16.77
N ILE A 24 6.47 -40.99 -17.57
CA ILE A 24 5.92 -41.67 -18.79
C ILE A 24 4.49 -41.17 -19.11
N ASN A 25 4.32 -40.89 -20.40
CA ASN A 25 3.19 -40.34 -21.12
C ASN A 25 2.09 -41.36 -21.49
N SER A 26 0.94 -40.78 -21.87
CA SER A 26 0.01 -41.17 -22.95
C SER A 26 -0.99 -42.31 -22.71
N PHE A 27 -2.27 -42.06 -23.00
CA PHE A 27 -3.07 -42.85 -23.95
C PHE A 27 -4.36 -42.10 -24.37
N PHE A 28 -4.39 -41.76 -25.67
CA PHE A 28 -5.49 -41.69 -26.66
C PHE A 28 -6.83 -40.92 -26.51
N HIS A 29 -7.07 -40.14 -27.58
CA HIS A 29 -8.34 -39.79 -28.24
C HIS A 29 -9.39 -40.91 -28.28
N GLN A 30 -10.69 -40.57 -28.15
CA GLN A 30 -11.72 -40.92 -29.14
C GLN A 30 -12.99 -40.05 -29.04
N LYS A 31 -13.62 -39.86 -30.20
CA LYS A 31 -14.75 -38.99 -30.55
C LYS A 31 -16.04 -39.84 -30.67
N SER A 32 -17.18 -39.14 -30.72
CA SER A 32 -18.50 -39.48 -31.30
C SER A 32 -19.49 -40.44 -30.61
N ASP A 33 -20.67 -39.85 -30.33
CA ASP A 33 -22.06 -40.29 -30.58
C ASP A 33 -22.67 -41.54 -29.92
N ILE A 34 -23.87 -41.35 -29.32
CA ILE A 34 -25.15 -42.04 -29.63
C ILE A 34 -26.25 -41.68 -28.59
N ASN A 35 -27.26 -40.95 -29.08
CA ASN A 35 -28.71 -41.01 -28.88
C ASN A 35 -29.40 -41.69 -27.65
N THR A 36 -30.37 -40.92 -27.12
CA THR A 36 -31.72 -41.26 -26.65
C THR A 36 -31.94 -42.41 -25.66
N LEU A 37 -32.45 -42.07 -24.48
CA LEU A 37 -33.49 -42.86 -23.79
C LEU A 37 -34.49 -41.94 -23.06
N ASN A 38 -35.73 -42.03 -23.53
CA ASN A 38 -36.97 -41.47 -23.00
C ASN A 38 -37.38 -42.20 -21.71
N LEU A 39 -37.71 -41.49 -20.63
CA LEU A 39 -38.62 -41.99 -19.59
C LEU A 39 -39.57 -40.86 -19.11
N LYS A 40 -40.87 -41.20 -19.15
CA LYS A 40 -42.06 -40.37 -18.92
C LYS A 40 -42.26 -39.93 -17.45
N PRO A 41 -43.09 -38.89 -17.20
CA PRO A 41 -43.27 -38.26 -15.89
C PRO A 41 -44.29 -38.99 -15.00
N PHE A 42 -43.98 -39.11 -13.70
CA PHE A 42 -44.92 -39.54 -12.67
C PHE A 42 -45.83 -38.37 -12.24
N ARG A 43 -47.14 -38.50 -12.52
CA ARG A 43 -48.21 -37.71 -11.91
C ARG A 43 -48.57 -38.33 -10.56
N ILE A 44 -48.67 -37.52 -9.50
CA ILE A 44 -49.41 -37.88 -8.28
C ILE A 44 -50.57 -36.89 -8.13
N SER A 45 -51.74 -37.48 -7.90
CA SER A 45 -53.07 -36.90 -7.90
C SER A 45 -53.37 -36.12 -6.61
N ILE A 46 -53.95 -34.94 -6.75
CA ILE A 46 -54.50 -34.11 -5.67
C ILE A 46 -55.89 -34.65 -5.30
N LYS A 47 -56.14 -34.88 -4.00
CA LYS A 47 -57.50 -34.96 -3.43
C LYS A 47 -57.75 -33.73 -2.55
N PRO A 48 -58.95 -33.11 -2.59
CA PRO A 48 -59.24 -31.86 -1.88
C PRO A 48 -59.63 -32.10 -0.42
N SER A 49 -59.00 -31.39 0.51
CA SER A 49 -59.40 -31.33 1.93
C SER A 49 -60.18 -30.05 2.22
N LEU A 50 -61.23 -30.17 3.04
CA LEU A 50 -62.23 -29.17 3.46
C LEU A 50 -61.70 -27.75 3.81
N PRO A 51 -62.54 -26.71 3.68
CA PRO A 51 -62.20 -25.34 4.03
C PRO A 51 -62.14 -25.10 5.56
N PRO A 52 -61.25 -24.21 6.06
CA PRO A 52 -61.17 -23.86 7.46
C PRO A 52 -62.30 -22.89 7.89
N PRO A 53 -62.68 -22.86 9.18
CA PRO A 53 -63.74 -22.00 9.70
C PRO A 53 -63.33 -20.51 9.72
N PRO A 54 -64.30 -19.57 9.73
CA PRO A 54 -64.02 -18.14 9.65
C PRO A 54 -63.32 -17.61 10.91
N PRO A 55 -62.39 -16.63 10.77
CA PRO A 55 -61.66 -16.10 11.91
C PRO A 55 -62.52 -15.14 12.74
N ARG A 56 -62.56 -15.35 14.05
CA ARG A 56 -62.99 -14.35 15.04
C ARG A 56 -61.95 -13.20 15.13
N PRO A 57 -62.37 -11.97 15.46
CA PRO A 57 -61.56 -10.78 15.30
C PRO A 57 -60.48 -10.70 16.40
N LEU A 58 -59.21 -10.56 15.98
CA LEU A 58 -58.10 -10.28 16.88
C LEU A 58 -57.44 -8.95 16.49
N GLN A 59 -57.48 -8.04 17.46
CA GLN A 59 -56.85 -6.73 17.52
C GLN A 59 -55.31 -6.82 17.39
N ASN A 60 -54.70 -5.74 16.88
CA ASN A 60 -53.26 -5.49 16.66
C ASN A 60 -52.60 -6.08 15.39
N ARG A 61 -52.81 -5.41 14.24
CA ARG A 61 -52.07 -5.61 12.97
C ARG A 61 -51.23 -4.39 12.54
N SER A 62 -50.27 -3.95 13.36
CA SER A 62 -49.22 -3.01 12.91
C SER A 62 -47.82 -3.64 12.85
N SER A 63 -47.56 -4.72 13.60
CA SER A 63 -46.23 -5.36 13.63
C SER A 63 -46.00 -6.40 12.52
N SER A 64 -47.05 -7.09 12.07
CA SER A 64 -46.94 -8.19 11.11
C SER A 64 -46.82 -7.72 9.64
N TYR A 65 -47.41 -6.57 9.30
CA TYR A 65 -47.25 -5.95 7.97
C TYR A 65 -45.82 -5.43 7.75
N LEU A 66 -45.17 -4.96 8.81
CA LEU A 66 -43.75 -4.56 8.79
C LEU A 66 -42.84 -5.76 8.47
N TYR A 67 -43.16 -6.97 8.94
CA TYR A 67 -42.37 -8.18 8.69
C TYR A 67 -42.46 -8.67 7.23
N VAL A 68 -43.65 -8.59 6.63
CA VAL A 68 -43.87 -8.96 5.22
C VAL A 68 -43.27 -7.91 4.27
N LEU A 69 -43.37 -6.62 4.58
CA LEU A 69 -42.71 -5.54 3.82
C LEU A 69 -41.17 -5.57 3.96
N PHE A 70 -40.65 -5.95 5.14
CA PHE A 70 -39.20 -6.12 5.38
C PHE A 70 -38.57 -7.22 4.52
N THR A 71 -39.29 -8.32 4.29
CA THR A 71 -38.78 -9.47 3.52
C THR A 71 -38.93 -9.25 2.02
N THR A 72 -40.05 -8.66 1.57
CA THR A 72 -40.30 -8.39 0.14
C THR A 72 -39.48 -7.25 -0.45
N SER A 73 -39.15 -6.20 0.32
CA SER A 73 -38.29 -5.10 -0.15
C SER A 73 -36.82 -5.53 -0.36
N ILE A 74 -36.36 -6.54 0.40
CA ILE A 74 -34.98 -7.06 0.30
C ILE A 74 -34.79 -8.00 -0.89
N TYR A 75 -35.80 -8.78 -1.28
CA TYR A 75 -35.73 -9.60 -2.50
C TYR A 75 -35.75 -8.75 -3.78
N ARG A 76 -36.33 -7.55 -3.76
CA ARG A 76 -36.47 -6.68 -4.94
C ARG A 76 -35.19 -5.90 -5.31
N ASN A 77 -34.17 -5.86 -4.45
CA ASN A 77 -32.96 -5.05 -4.63
C ASN A 77 -31.66 -5.87 -4.73
N MET A 78 -31.73 -7.17 -5.02
CA MET A 78 -30.56 -8.00 -5.30
C MET A 78 -30.20 -7.97 -6.79
N PRO A 79 -28.95 -7.67 -7.18
CA PRO A 79 -28.48 -7.95 -8.52
C PRO A 79 -28.38 -9.48 -8.71
N THR A 80 -29.09 -10.01 -9.70
CA THR A 80 -29.01 -11.41 -10.10
C THR A 80 -27.69 -11.64 -10.85
N ASN A 81 -26.63 -12.02 -10.13
CA ASN A 81 -25.43 -12.59 -10.75
C ASN A 81 -25.35 -14.08 -10.42
N THR A 82 -25.64 -14.89 -11.43
CA THR A 82 -25.38 -16.33 -11.47
C THR A 82 -23.89 -16.58 -11.60
N SER A 83 -23.23 -16.96 -10.51
CA SER A 83 -21.95 -17.67 -10.57
C SER A 83 -21.79 -18.54 -9.33
N THR A 84 -21.85 -19.84 -9.56
CA THR A 84 -21.75 -20.89 -8.55
C THR A 84 -20.29 -21.07 -8.14
N LYS A 85 -19.88 -20.46 -7.02
CA LYS A 85 -18.76 -20.91 -6.16
C LYS A 85 -18.86 -20.24 -4.79
N SER A 86 -18.65 -21.02 -3.73
CA SER A 86 -18.73 -20.69 -2.29
C SER A 86 -20.11 -20.80 -1.63
N ARG A 87 -20.51 -22.03 -1.29
CA ARG A 87 -21.70 -22.34 -0.48
C ARG A 87 -21.45 -22.16 1.03
N THR A 88 -20.21 -21.96 1.47
CA THR A 88 -19.80 -21.86 2.88
C THR A 88 -19.69 -20.41 3.39
N SER A 89 -19.46 -19.42 2.54
CA SER A 89 -19.44 -18.00 2.94
C SER A 89 -20.84 -17.40 3.19
N ASN A 90 -21.89 -18.03 2.66
CA ASN A 90 -23.24 -17.48 2.63
C ASN A 90 -23.98 -17.60 3.98
N TRP A 91 -23.75 -18.67 4.76
CA TRP A 91 -24.38 -18.83 6.08
C TRP A 91 -23.78 -17.88 7.12
N TYR A 92 -22.46 -17.68 7.11
CA TYR A 92 -21.79 -16.78 8.05
C TYR A 92 -22.23 -15.31 7.86
N LEU A 93 -22.29 -14.85 6.61
CA LEU A 93 -22.82 -13.53 6.27
C LEU A 93 -24.31 -13.39 6.63
N THR A 94 -25.12 -14.43 6.40
CA THR A 94 -26.55 -14.42 6.77
C THR A 94 -26.74 -14.43 8.28
N TYR A 95 -25.91 -15.17 9.02
CA TYR A 95 -25.91 -15.24 10.47
C TYR A 95 -25.48 -13.92 11.12
N ILE A 96 -24.42 -13.28 10.60
CA ILE A 96 -24.02 -11.93 11.01
C ILE A 96 -25.15 -10.94 10.73
N LYS A 97 -25.79 -11.01 9.55
CA LYS A 97 -26.94 -10.15 9.22
C LYS A 97 -28.12 -10.38 10.17
N LEU A 98 -28.48 -11.63 10.49
CA LEU A 98 -29.57 -11.93 11.43
C LEU A 98 -29.27 -11.42 12.85
N ARG A 99 -28.03 -11.63 13.32
CA ARG A 99 -27.56 -11.18 14.63
C ARG A 99 -27.47 -9.64 14.70
N PHE A 100 -27.11 -9.02 13.59
CA PHE A 100 -27.14 -7.58 13.38
C PHE A 100 -28.57 -7.04 13.48
N PHE A 101 -29.54 -7.60 12.74
CA PHE A 101 -30.93 -7.14 12.81
C PHE A 101 -31.57 -7.35 14.17
N THR A 102 -31.25 -8.44 14.87
CA THR A 102 -31.71 -8.66 16.25
C THR A 102 -31.08 -7.68 17.24
N LYS A 103 -29.79 -7.35 17.10
CA LYS A 103 -29.13 -6.31 17.90
C LYS A 103 -29.71 -4.92 17.64
N VAL A 104 -29.86 -4.52 16.38
CA VAL A 104 -30.47 -3.22 16.01
C VAL A 104 -31.91 -3.15 16.48
N ARG A 105 -32.71 -4.21 16.30
CA ARG A 105 -34.09 -4.27 16.80
C ARG A 105 -34.13 -4.12 18.31
N ARG A 106 -33.31 -4.87 19.07
CA ARG A 106 -33.25 -4.77 20.53
C ARG A 106 -32.82 -3.38 20.98
N PHE A 107 -31.81 -2.81 20.33
CA PHE A 107 -31.31 -1.47 20.60
C PHE A 107 -32.37 -0.39 20.38
N LEU A 108 -33.13 -0.46 19.28
CA LEU A 108 -34.23 0.47 18.99
C LEU A 108 -35.46 0.25 19.90
N GLN A 109 -35.61 -0.92 20.52
CA GLN A 109 -36.77 -1.28 21.36
C GLN A 109 -36.58 -1.02 22.86
N LEU A 110 -35.36 -0.76 23.34
CA LEU A 110 -35.03 -0.62 24.78
C LEU A 110 -35.85 0.46 25.54
N LYS A 111 -36.55 1.37 24.85
CA LYS A 111 -37.43 2.38 25.50
C LYS A 111 -38.93 2.11 25.41
N ALA A 112 -39.39 1.12 24.64
CA ALA A 112 -40.82 0.79 24.59
C ALA A 112 -41.33 0.21 25.94
N ALA A 113 -40.43 -0.38 26.74
CA ALA A 113 -40.75 -0.94 28.05
C ALA A 113 -40.67 0.08 29.21
N SER A 114 -40.06 1.26 29.00
CA SER A 114 -39.82 2.24 30.08
C SER A 114 -40.93 3.30 30.21
N LYS A 115 -41.96 3.28 29.35
CA LYS A 115 -43.16 4.11 29.50
C LYS A 115 -44.32 3.26 30.04
N LYS A 116 -44.33 2.99 31.34
CA LYS A 116 -45.59 2.69 32.03
C LYS A 116 -46.27 4.03 32.35
N PRO A 117 -47.53 4.27 31.96
CA PRO A 117 -48.24 5.47 32.36
C PRO A 117 -48.56 5.39 33.85
N LEU A 118 -48.17 6.44 34.59
CA LEU A 118 -48.54 6.66 35.99
C LEU A 118 -50.06 6.85 36.05
N LYS A 119 -50.78 6.02 36.80
CA LYS A 119 -52.17 6.30 37.21
C LYS A 119 -52.14 7.19 38.46
N PRO A 120 -52.99 8.22 38.57
CA PRO A 120 -53.19 8.96 39.82
C PRO A 120 -54.33 8.31 40.62
N SER A 121 -54.14 8.13 41.94
CA SER A 121 -55.23 8.15 42.94
C SER A 121 -54.64 8.12 44.36
N ASP A 122 -54.80 9.26 45.02
CA ASP A 122 -55.28 9.49 46.40
C ASP A 122 -54.62 8.81 47.61
N GLN A 123 -54.17 9.70 48.53
CA GLN A 123 -53.87 9.42 49.95
C GLN A 123 -55.15 9.09 50.75
N PRO A 124 -55.05 8.44 51.93
CA PRO A 124 -54.83 9.21 53.18
C PRO A 124 -53.73 8.66 54.09
N ARG A 125 -53.32 9.54 55.01
CA ARG A 125 -52.22 9.50 56.00
C ARG A 125 -52.40 8.42 57.07
N GLU A 126 -51.28 7.95 57.64
CA GLU A 126 -51.08 7.79 59.10
C GLU A 126 -49.58 7.63 59.44
N LYS A 127 -49.16 8.27 60.54
CA LYS A 127 -47.87 8.12 61.29
C LYS A 127 -48.24 7.62 62.70
N PRO A 128 -47.37 6.91 63.46
CA PRO A 128 -46.35 7.53 64.35
C PRO A 128 -45.01 6.73 64.45
N ASP A 129 -43.85 7.40 64.62
CA ASP A 129 -42.95 7.45 65.81
C ASP A 129 -42.22 6.11 66.12
N THR A 130 -40.94 5.96 66.52
CA THR A 130 -39.96 6.79 67.24
C THR A 130 -38.56 6.11 67.19
N LEU A 131 -37.45 6.90 67.27
CA LEU A 131 -36.11 6.64 67.87
C LEU A 131 -35.26 5.44 67.34
N ILE A 132 -33.96 5.55 67.00
CA ILE A 132 -32.81 5.86 67.87
C ILE A 132 -31.61 6.37 67.02
N VAL A 133 -30.86 7.26 67.66
CA VAL A 133 -29.60 7.91 67.29
C VAL A 133 -28.42 6.92 67.14
N VAL A 134 -27.61 7.07 66.10
CA VAL A 134 -26.13 7.08 66.21
C VAL A 134 -25.58 8.08 65.19
N GLU A 135 -24.97 9.14 65.70
CA GLU A 135 -24.08 10.03 64.94
C GLU A 135 -22.78 9.30 64.60
N GLU A 136 -22.32 9.40 63.35
CA GLU A 136 -20.89 9.56 63.11
C GLU A 136 -20.67 10.59 62.00
N SER A 137 -20.00 11.66 62.42
CA SER A 137 -19.59 12.79 61.60
C SER A 137 -18.50 12.40 60.60
N LYS A 138 -18.75 12.62 59.30
CA LYS A 138 -17.71 13.07 58.37
C LYS A 138 -18.24 14.20 57.49
N LYS A 139 -17.89 15.43 57.87
CA LYS A 139 -17.84 16.58 56.98
C LYS A 139 -16.89 16.24 55.83
N GLY A 140 -17.41 16.31 54.61
CA GLY A 140 -16.64 16.19 53.37
C GLY A 140 -17.50 16.67 52.20
N GLU A 141 -17.30 17.93 51.84
CA GLU A 141 -17.56 18.55 50.53
C GLU A 141 -18.80 18.10 49.73
N LYS A 142 -19.84 18.93 49.76
CA LYS A 142 -20.84 19.00 48.68
C LYS A 142 -20.17 19.54 47.41
N GLY A 143 -19.56 18.65 46.64
CA GLY A 143 -19.08 18.91 45.28
C GLY A 143 -19.96 18.22 44.24
N ILE A 144 -20.83 19.01 43.59
CA ILE A 144 -21.32 18.87 42.20
C ILE A 144 -21.31 17.43 41.64
N MET A 145 -22.25 16.59 42.07
CA MET A 145 -22.51 15.29 41.44
C MET A 145 -23.86 15.35 40.71
N GLY A 146 -23.85 15.76 39.45
CA GLY A 146 -25.09 15.90 38.67
C GLY A 146 -24.95 16.29 37.20
N LYS A 147 -23.73 16.53 36.68
CA LYS A 147 -23.55 16.91 35.26
C LYS A 147 -23.08 15.79 34.34
N GLU A 148 -22.62 14.66 34.88
CA GLU A 148 -21.94 13.64 34.06
C GLU A 148 -22.85 12.49 33.59
N SER A 149 -23.99 12.25 34.27
CA SER A 149 -25.01 11.27 33.87
C SER A 149 -25.85 11.76 32.69
N ASP A 150 -26.30 13.01 32.73
CA ASP A 150 -27.27 13.56 31.77
C ASP A 150 -26.67 13.79 30.37
N ILE A 151 -25.36 14.05 30.30
CA ILE A 151 -24.62 14.21 29.04
C ILE A 151 -24.47 12.85 28.33
N LYS A 152 -24.24 11.76 29.09
CA LYS A 152 -24.11 10.41 28.53
C LYS A 152 -25.45 9.89 27.99
N ASP A 153 -26.56 10.20 28.67
CA ASP A 153 -27.92 9.82 28.25
C ASP A 153 -28.38 10.56 26.98
N ASN A 154 -28.03 11.83 26.83
CA ASN A 154 -28.30 12.58 25.60
C ASN A 154 -27.54 12.03 24.40
N GLY A 155 -26.26 11.68 24.56
CA GLY A 155 -25.45 11.07 23.50
C GLY A 155 -26.01 9.73 23.00
N TRP A 156 -26.53 8.90 23.91
CA TRP A 156 -27.17 7.63 23.55
C TRP A 156 -28.49 7.82 22.78
N MET A 157 -29.33 8.77 23.20
CA MET A 157 -30.58 9.08 22.50
C MET A 157 -30.32 9.63 21.09
N ILE A 158 -29.32 10.52 20.95
CA ILE A 158 -28.89 11.02 19.64
C ILE A 158 -28.45 9.84 18.78
N LEU A 159 -27.58 8.97 19.29
CA LEU A 159 -27.11 7.78 18.56
C LEU A 159 -28.28 6.90 18.08
N GLN A 160 -29.25 6.59 18.95
CA GLN A 160 -30.43 5.80 18.56
C GLN A 160 -31.21 6.44 17.41
N LYS A 161 -31.44 7.75 17.49
CA LYS A 161 -32.13 8.52 16.46
C LYS A 161 -31.34 8.55 15.16
N SER A 162 -30.02 8.79 15.21
CA SER A 162 -29.14 8.83 14.05
C SER A 162 -29.08 7.47 13.35
N VAL A 163 -28.94 6.37 14.10
CA VAL A 163 -28.94 5.00 13.52
C VAL A 163 -30.26 4.72 12.80
N LYS A 164 -31.39 5.06 13.42
CA LYS A 164 -32.71 4.88 12.79
C LYS A 164 -32.83 5.69 11.48
N LYS A 165 -32.44 6.96 11.50
CA LYS A 165 -32.46 7.84 10.33
C LYS A 165 -31.51 7.37 9.23
N LEU A 166 -30.32 6.88 9.60
CA LEU A 166 -29.35 6.36 8.65
C LEU A 166 -29.88 5.15 7.87
N HIS A 167 -30.60 4.24 8.54
CA HIS A 167 -31.15 3.05 7.91
C HIS A 167 -32.45 3.32 7.13
N PHE A 168 -33.36 4.12 7.70
CA PHE A 168 -34.75 4.21 7.22
C PHE A 168 -35.20 5.61 6.82
N GLY A 169 -34.37 6.62 7.03
CA GLY A 169 -34.72 8.00 6.73
C GLY A 169 -34.60 8.35 5.24
N SER A 170 -35.09 9.54 4.90
CA SER A 170 -34.89 10.16 3.59
C SER A 170 -33.41 10.44 3.30
N SER A 171 -33.10 10.85 2.07
CA SER A 171 -31.75 11.26 1.66
C SER A 171 -31.14 12.33 2.56
N GLU A 172 -31.97 13.28 2.98
CA GLU A 172 -31.64 14.43 3.81
C GLU A 172 -31.48 13.99 5.27
N GLU A 173 -32.38 13.11 5.76
CA GLU A 173 -32.26 12.54 7.10
C GLU A 173 -31.00 11.68 7.27
N LYS A 174 -30.60 10.95 6.22
CA LYS A 174 -29.34 10.20 6.19
C LYS A 174 -28.12 11.12 6.22
N GLU A 175 -28.18 12.27 5.56
CA GLU A 175 -27.11 13.28 5.63
C GLU A 175 -26.94 13.81 7.06
N VAL A 176 -28.05 14.19 7.70
CA VAL A 176 -28.06 14.63 9.11
C VAL A 176 -27.53 13.52 10.02
N ALA A 177 -27.98 12.28 9.82
CA ALA A 177 -27.52 11.14 10.60
C ALA A 177 -26.03 10.88 10.45
N ALA A 178 -25.48 10.93 9.23
CA ALA A 178 -24.04 10.76 8.99
C ALA A 178 -23.22 11.84 9.71
N LYS A 179 -23.69 13.10 9.73
CA LYS A 179 -23.05 14.18 10.46
C LYS A 179 -23.07 13.95 11.99
N GLU A 180 -24.21 13.53 12.54
CA GLU A 180 -24.33 13.19 13.97
C GLU A 180 -23.42 12.01 14.35
N ILE A 181 -23.40 10.96 13.53
CA ILE A 181 -22.54 9.78 13.73
C ILE A 181 -21.06 10.17 13.70
N LYS A 182 -20.64 10.99 12.73
CA LYS A 182 -19.27 11.52 12.68
C LYS A 182 -18.89 12.21 13.99
N ASN A 183 -19.75 13.09 14.49
CA ASN A 183 -19.47 13.84 15.71
C ASN A 183 -19.37 12.92 16.93
N LEU A 184 -20.28 11.96 17.07
CA LEU A 184 -20.27 10.99 18.16
C LEU A 184 -19.06 10.03 18.08
N ALA A 185 -18.60 9.70 16.87
CA ALA A 185 -17.45 8.83 16.64
C ALA A 185 -16.13 9.49 17.07
N LYS A 186 -16.04 10.83 17.07
CA LYS A 186 -14.82 11.55 17.51
C LYS A 186 -14.49 11.30 18.98
N GLU A 187 -15.49 11.08 19.82
CA GLU A 187 -15.33 11.11 21.27
C GLU A 187 -14.60 9.89 21.87
N ASP A 188 -14.91 8.67 21.44
CA ASP A 188 -14.38 7.45 22.08
C ASP A 188 -14.36 6.22 21.15
N LEU A 189 -13.30 5.41 21.27
CA LEU A 189 -13.16 4.11 20.61
C LEU A 189 -14.29 3.13 20.95
N LYS A 190 -14.77 3.09 22.21
CA LYS A 190 -15.88 2.19 22.57
C LYS A 190 -17.15 2.55 21.81
N ARG A 191 -17.42 3.85 21.61
CA ARG A 191 -18.54 4.32 20.79
C ARG A 191 -18.38 3.94 19.32
N ARG A 192 -17.18 4.06 18.75
CA ARG A 192 -16.89 3.61 17.37
C ARG A 192 -17.19 2.12 17.17
N LYS A 193 -16.81 1.27 18.14
CA LYS A 193 -17.10 -0.17 18.10
C LYS A 193 -18.60 -0.44 18.23
N LEU A 194 -19.28 0.21 19.18
CA LEU A 194 -20.73 0.10 19.34
C LEU A 194 -21.48 0.51 18.07
N MET A 195 -21.12 1.63 17.43
CA MET A 195 -21.74 2.06 16.17
C MET A 195 -21.59 1.01 15.06
N ALA A 196 -20.43 0.37 14.98
CA ALA A 196 -20.20 -0.73 14.04
C ALA A 196 -21.07 -1.94 14.36
N GLU A 197 -21.25 -2.29 15.65
CA GLU A 197 -22.18 -3.35 16.07
C GLU A 197 -23.64 -3.03 15.79
N LEU A 198 -24.00 -1.74 15.80
CA LEU A 198 -25.29 -1.22 15.36
C LEU A 198 -25.38 -1.08 13.84
N GLY A 199 -24.37 -1.57 13.09
CA GLY A 199 -24.27 -1.63 11.63
C GLY A 199 -24.50 -0.31 10.91
N VAL A 200 -23.92 0.73 11.48
CA VAL A 200 -23.77 2.03 10.84
C VAL A 200 -22.89 1.97 9.58
N ILE A 201 -21.93 1.03 9.52
CA ILE A 201 -20.94 0.97 8.42
C ILE A 201 -21.56 0.70 7.04
N PRO A 202 -22.39 -0.35 6.83
CA PRO A 202 -22.90 -0.64 5.48
C PRO A 202 -23.74 0.50 4.84
N PRO A 203 -24.66 1.17 5.57
CA PRO A 203 -25.36 2.34 5.02
C PRO A 203 -24.42 3.49 4.67
N LEU A 204 -23.42 3.78 5.50
CA LEU A 204 -22.42 4.82 5.19
C LEU A 204 -21.63 4.45 3.94
N VAL A 205 -21.20 3.20 3.79
CA VAL A 205 -20.51 2.72 2.58
C VAL A 205 -21.41 2.85 1.34
N ALA A 206 -22.70 2.57 1.45
CA ALA A 206 -23.65 2.76 0.37
C ALA A 206 -23.81 4.24 -0.02
N MET A 207 -23.64 5.18 0.92
CA MET A 207 -23.68 6.63 0.66
C MET A 207 -22.40 7.15 -0.04
N VAL A 208 -21.30 6.39 -0.04
CA VAL A 208 -20.04 6.80 -0.69
C VAL A 208 -20.13 6.73 -2.22
N GLY A 209 -20.97 5.87 -2.81
CA GLY A 209 -21.07 5.72 -4.26
C GLY A 209 -22.46 5.27 -4.75
N GLY A 210 -22.89 5.70 -5.94
CA GLY A 210 -24.20 5.43 -6.54
C GLY A 210 -24.52 6.35 -7.74
N SER A 211 -25.64 6.10 -8.43
CA SER A 211 -26.05 6.85 -9.65
C SER A 211 -26.51 8.30 -9.37
N GLU A 212 -26.91 8.61 -8.14
CA GLU A 212 -27.42 9.93 -7.72
C GLU A 212 -26.66 10.45 -6.49
N VAL A 213 -25.32 10.46 -6.57
CA VAL A 213 -24.50 10.91 -5.45
C VAL A 213 -24.44 12.43 -5.43
N VAL A 214 -25.08 13.03 -4.43
CA VAL A 214 -24.84 14.41 -4.04
C VAL A 214 -23.46 14.48 -3.37
N VAL A 215 -22.53 15.27 -3.94
CA VAL A 215 -21.14 15.43 -3.47
C VAL A 215 -21.05 15.63 -1.96
N ARG A 216 -21.95 16.47 -1.41
CA ARG A 216 -22.02 16.74 0.02
C ARG A 216 -22.32 15.50 0.87
N ARG A 217 -23.25 14.65 0.44
CA ARG A 217 -23.61 13.40 1.13
C ARG A 217 -22.46 12.41 1.12
N GLN A 218 -21.80 12.26 -0.03
CA GLN A 218 -20.61 11.41 -0.16
C GLN A 218 -19.51 11.87 0.79
N ARG A 219 -19.18 13.16 0.78
CA ARG A 219 -18.16 13.71 1.67
C ARG A 219 -18.48 13.47 3.14
N LEU A 220 -19.73 13.68 3.57
CA LEU A 220 -20.14 13.41 4.96
C LEU A 220 -20.05 11.93 5.33
N ALA A 221 -20.40 11.02 4.40
CA ALA A 221 -20.24 9.59 4.61
C ALA A 221 -18.76 9.20 4.76
N VAL A 222 -17.88 9.71 3.89
CA VAL A 222 -16.43 9.47 3.97
C VAL A 222 -15.88 9.99 5.30
N GLN A 223 -16.22 11.21 5.70
CA GLN A 223 -15.80 11.78 6.98
C GLN A 223 -16.26 10.93 8.19
N ALA A 224 -17.50 10.43 8.18
CA ALA A 224 -17.98 9.54 9.24
C ALA A 224 -17.22 8.21 9.27
N LEU A 225 -16.88 7.66 8.09
CA LEU A 225 -16.08 6.45 7.99
C LEU A 225 -14.63 6.65 8.46
N VAL A 226 -14.01 7.80 8.18
CA VAL A 226 -12.66 8.14 8.70
C VAL A 226 -12.65 8.05 10.23
N GLU A 227 -13.63 8.69 10.89
CA GLU A 227 -13.74 8.65 12.35
C GLU A 227 -13.99 7.24 12.89
N LEU A 228 -14.85 6.46 12.23
CA LEU A 228 -15.13 5.08 12.63
C LEU A 228 -13.92 4.15 12.43
N ALA A 229 -13.06 4.41 11.45
CA ALA A 229 -11.87 3.62 11.17
C ALA A 229 -10.75 3.89 12.18
N ASN A 230 -10.72 5.09 12.77
CA ASN A 230 -9.65 5.52 13.65
C ASN A 230 -9.54 4.62 14.90
N GLY A 231 -8.37 4.01 15.09
CA GLY A 231 -8.07 3.12 16.21
C GLY A 231 -8.79 1.76 16.23
N SER A 232 -9.57 1.39 15.20
CA SER A 232 -10.36 0.15 15.18
C SER A 232 -10.07 -0.72 13.96
N PHE A 233 -9.29 -1.79 14.16
CA PHE A 233 -9.05 -2.81 13.14
C PHE A 233 -10.37 -3.45 12.65
N THR A 234 -11.26 -3.83 13.57
CA THR A 234 -12.54 -4.45 13.25
C THR A 234 -13.41 -3.56 12.37
N ASN A 235 -13.46 -2.26 12.64
CA ASN A 235 -14.26 -1.34 11.84
C ASN A 235 -13.71 -1.21 10.41
N LYS A 236 -12.37 -1.15 10.26
CA LYS A 236 -11.73 -1.13 8.95
C LYS A 236 -12.05 -2.39 8.15
N ALA A 237 -11.96 -3.57 8.76
CA ALA A 237 -12.32 -4.84 8.14
C ALA A 237 -13.79 -4.85 7.68
N LEU A 238 -14.71 -4.42 8.56
CA LEU A 238 -16.14 -4.30 8.23
C LEU A 238 -16.42 -3.33 7.07
N MET A 239 -15.62 -2.26 6.90
CA MET A 239 -15.74 -1.36 5.75
C MET A 239 -15.38 -2.07 4.43
N VAL A 240 -14.30 -2.86 4.44
CA VAL A 240 -13.88 -3.65 3.27
C VAL A 240 -14.92 -4.72 2.96
N GLU A 241 -15.41 -5.45 3.96
CA GLU A 241 -16.49 -6.44 3.81
C GLU A 241 -17.81 -5.81 3.30
N ALA A 242 -18.11 -4.58 3.71
CA ALA A 242 -19.24 -3.81 3.20
C ALA A 242 -19.04 -3.29 1.75
N GLY A 243 -17.87 -3.51 1.16
CA GLY A 243 -17.57 -3.21 -0.23
C GLY A 243 -17.11 -1.77 -0.50
N ILE A 244 -16.49 -1.08 0.47
CA ILE A 244 -16.03 0.30 0.30
C ILE A 244 -15.12 0.50 -0.93
N LEU A 245 -14.28 -0.48 -1.25
CA LEU A 245 -13.36 -0.42 -2.39
C LEU A 245 -14.08 -0.40 -3.74
N SER A 246 -15.27 -1.01 -3.82
CA SER A 246 -16.12 -0.97 -5.02
C SER A 246 -16.89 0.34 -5.16
N ARG A 247 -16.94 1.15 -4.10
CA ARG A 247 -17.65 2.44 -4.04
C ARG A 247 -16.73 3.64 -4.28
N LEU A 248 -15.43 3.41 -4.48
CA LEU A 248 -14.50 4.48 -4.81
C LEU A 248 -14.87 5.12 -6.16
N PRO A 249 -14.82 6.45 -6.27
CA PRO A 249 -15.07 7.14 -7.52
C PRO A 249 -14.12 6.63 -8.61
N GLN A 250 -14.65 6.31 -9.79
CA GLN A 250 -13.82 5.90 -10.93
C GLN A 250 -12.92 7.03 -11.44
N LYS A 251 -13.33 8.27 -11.23
CA LYS A 251 -12.73 9.47 -11.79
C LYS A 251 -12.63 10.55 -10.71
N THR A 252 -11.42 11.09 -10.49
CA THR A 252 -11.12 12.05 -9.43
C THR A 252 -11.28 13.52 -9.83
N TYR A 253 -11.41 13.82 -11.13
CA TYR A 253 -11.55 15.20 -11.63
C TYR A 253 -12.83 15.90 -11.16
N ASN A 254 -13.88 15.14 -10.80
CA ASN A 254 -15.12 15.67 -10.24
C ASN A 254 -15.02 15.99 -8.74
N LEU A 255 -13.91 15.63 -8.08
CA LEU A 255 -13.72 15.84 -6.65
C LEU A 255 -12.96 17.15 -6.42
N ASP A 256 -13.50 18.00 -5.54
CA ASP A 256 -12.79 19.14 -4.99
C ASP A 256 -11.62 18.69 -4.10
N GLY A 257 -10.68 19.60 -3.83
CA GLY A 257 -9.47 19.30 -3.07
C GLY A 257 -9.77 18.68 -1.69
N ASN A 258 -10.76 19.23 -0.98
CA ASN A 258 -11.15 18.71 0.32
C ASN A 258 -11.73 17.30 0.22
N THR A 259 -12.60 17.02 -0.75
CA THR A 259 -13.14 15.66 -0.90
C THR A 259 -12.04 14.65 -1.24
N ARG A 260 -11.05 15.03 -2.08
CA ARG A 260 -9.87 14.18 -2.33
C ARG A 260 -9.07 13.89 -1.07
N GLN A 261 -8.87 14.89 -0.21
CA GLN A 261 -8.19 14.71 1.07
C GLN A 261 -8.92 13.71 1.97
N GLU A 262 -10.24 13.87 2.13
CA GLU A 262 -11.07 12.96 2.96
C GLU A 262 -11.02 11.51 2.45
N PHE A 263 -11.05 11.32 1.13
CA PHE A 263 -10.87 10.01 0.52
C PHE A 263 -9.47 9.45 0.77
N ALA A 264 -8.42 10.28 0.62
CA ALA A 264 -7.06 9.87 0.89
C ALA A 264 -6.88 9.43 2.35
N GLU A 265 -7.47 10.14 3.31
CA GLU A 265 -7.42 9.80 4.73
C GLU A 265 -8.13 8.48 5.04
N LEU A 266 -9.33 8.27 4.48
CA LEU A 266 -10.06 7.02 4.63
C LEU A 266 -9.26 5.84 4.07
N ILE A 267 -8.71 6.01 2.87
CA ILE A 267 -7.93 4.96 2.19
C ILE A 267 -6.62 4.69 2.91
N LEU A 268 -5.91 5.71 3.41
CA LEU A 268 -4.72 5.51 4.24
C LEU A 268 -5.08 4.69 5.48
N SER A 269 -6.18 5.01 6.14
CA SER A 269 -6.64 4.28 7.32
C SER A 269 -6.96 2.82 7.01
N ILE A 270 -7.62 2.53 5.88
CA ILE A 270 -7.94 1.17 5.43
C ILE A 270 -6.67 0.41 5.00
N SER A 271 -5.72 1.08 4.34
CA SER A 271 -4.48 0.47 3.83
C SER A 271 -3.63 -0.17 4.91
N SER A 272 -3.77 0.25 6.18
CA SER A 272 -3.06 -0.39 7.29
C SER A 272 -3.45 -1.87 7.47
N LEU A 273 -4.61 -2.30 6.94
CA LEU A 273 -5.01 -3.71 6.92
C LEU A 273 -4.07 -4.57 6.06
N ALA A 274 -3.44 -3.99 5.04
CA ALA A 274 -2.52 -4.71 4.15
C ALA A 274 -1.30 -5.26 4.92
N ASN A 275 -0.91 -4.63 6.02
CA ASN A 275 0.17 -5.09 6.89
C ASN A 275 -0.26 -6.22 7.86
N THR A 276 -1.42 -6.84 7.63
CA THR A 276 -2.00 -7.89 8.49
C THR A 276 -2.41 -9.10 7.65
N GLN A 277 -2.90 -10.18 8.28
CA GLN A 277 -3.40 -11.37 7.57
C GLN A 277 -4.75 -11.14 6.86
N PHE A 278 -5.29 -9.91 6.87
CA PHE A 278 -6.55 -9.58 6.23
C PHE A 278 -6.38 -9.45 4.71
N ASN A 279 -7.04 -10.32 3.95
CA ASN A 279 -7.00 -10.27 2.49
C ASN A 279 -7.88 -9.11 1.96
N MET A 280 -7.25 -8.18 1.24
CA MET A 280 -7.89 -7.00 0.67
C MET A 280 -7.41 -6.81 -0.77
N ASP A 281 -8.36 -6.75 -1.70
CA ASP A 281 -8.06 -6.46 -3.11
C ASP A 281 -7.69 -4.98 -3.30
N SER A 282 -6.40 -4.71 -3.48
CA SER A 282 -5.85 -3.36 -3.66
C SER A 282 -5.96 -2.82 -5.10
N SER A 283 -6.46 -3.64 -6.04
CA SER A 283 -6.51 -3.33 -7.48
C SER A 283 -7.22 -2.01 -7.82
N ARG A 284 -8.22 -1.62 -7.03
CA ARG A 284 -8.94 -0.33 -7.18
C ARG A 284 -8.31 0.80 -6.38
N ILE A 285 -7.59 0.49 -5.31
CA ILE A 285 -6.99 1.50 -4.42
C ILE A 285 -5.84 2.19 -5.13
N ILE A 286 -4.92 1.42 -5.72
CA ILE A 286 -3.71 1.94 -6.37
C ILE A 286 -4.04 2.96 -7.48
N PRO A 287 -4.85 2.65 -8.51
CA PRO A 287 -5.14 3.61 -9.57
C PRO A 287 -5.89 4.85 -9.05
N PHE A 288 -6.77 4.68 -8.06
CA PHE A 288 -7.47 5.80 -7.43
C PHE A 288 -6.50 6.75 -6.72
N VAL A 289 -5.59 6.22 -5.91
CA VAL A 289 -4.57 7.01 -5.18
C VAL A 289 -3.60 7.69 -6.14
N VAL A 290 -3.13 6.98 -7.17
CA VAL A 290 -2.25 7.56 -8.21
C VAL A 290 -2.96 8.73 -8.90
N SER A 291 -4.25 8.61 -9.20
CA SER A 291 -5.00 9.72 -9.81
C SER A 291 -5.14 10.95 -8.89
N ILE A 292 -5.12 10.78 -7.56
CA ILE A 292 -5.09 11.92 -6.61
C ILE A 292 -3.70 12.55 -6.59
N LEU A 293 -2.63 11.76 -6.69
CA LEU A 293 -1.24 12.23 -6.74
C LEU A 293 -0.94 13.03 -8.01
N ASP A 294 -1.45 12.59 -9.16
CA ASP A 294 -1.25 13.25 -10.46
C ASP A 294 -2.06 14.54 -10.61
N SER A 295 -3.07 14.77 -9.76
CA SER A 295 -3.85 16.00 -9.79
C SER A 295 -3.00 17.20 -9.32
N SER A 296 -2.88 18.21 -10.18
CA SER A 296 -2.15 19.46 -9.91
C SER A 296 -2.67 20.20 -8.67
N ASN A 297 -3.98 20.12 -8.40
CA ASN A 297 -4.65 20.84 -7.32
C ASN A 297 -4.62 20.11 -5.97
N SER A 298 -3.82 19.05 -5.80
CA SER A 298 -3.73 18.29 -4.55
C SER A 298 -2.69 18.91 -3.60
N SER A 299 -3.09 19.18 -2.35
CA SER A 299 -2.20 19.74 -1.32
C SER A 299 -1.03 18.78 -0.99
N VAL A 300 0.05 19.33 -0.43
CA VAL A 300 1.20 18.53 0.04
C VAL A 300 0.77 17.50 1.08
N GLU A 301 -0.14 17.86 1.98
CA GLU A 301 -0.74 16.94 2.96
C GLU A 301 -1.48 15.78 2.27
N THR A 302 -2.34 16.07 1.29
CA THR A 302 -3.06 15.04 0.53
C THR A 302 -2.09 14.10 -0.19
N LYS A 303 -1.01 14.64 -0.77
CA LYS A 303 0.04 13.83 -1.42
C LYS A 303 0.78 12.95 -0.41
N SER A 304 1.11 13.47 0.77
CA SER A 304 1.73 12.70 1.86
C SER A 304 0.86 11.54 2.32
N THR A 305 -0.45 11.77 2.44
CA THR A 305 -1.45 10.75 2.81
C THR A 305 -1.56 9.66 1.72
N CYS A 306 -1.60 10.07 0.45
CA CYS A 306 -1.60 9.15 -0.68
C CYS A 306 -0.33 8.30 -0.74
N LEU A 307 0.84 8.91 -0.55
CA LEU A 307 2.12 8.19 -0.47
C LEU A 307 2.14 7.23 0.72
N GLY A 308 1.48 7.56 1.83
CA GLY A 308 1.38 6.67 2.99
C GLY A 308 0.61 5.40 2.64
N THR A 309 -0.43 5.56 1.81
CA THR A 309 -1.19 4.43 1.28
C THR A 309 -0.32 3.56 0.39
N LEU A 310 0.35 4.15 -0.60
CA LEU A 310 1.21 3.39 -1.53
C LEU A 310 2.35 2.67 -0.78
N TYR A 311 2.94 3.32 0.22
CA TYR A 311 3.94 2.70 1.08
C TYR A 311 3.38 1.46 1.80
N ASN A 312 2.22 1.58 2.46
CA ASN A 312 1.57 0.44 3.13
C ASN A 312 1.20 -0.70 2.17
N LEU A 313 0.84 -0.39 0.94
CA LEU A 313 0.52 -1.42 -0.05
C LEU A 313 1.77 -2.06 -0.66
N SER A 314 2.88 -1.31 -0.75
CA SER A 314 4.15 -1.77 -1.32
C SER A 314 4.89 -2.80 -0.44
N SER A 315 4.55 -2.90 0.84
CA SER A 315 5.08 -3.94 1.74
C SER A 315 4.51 -5.34 1.45
N VAL A 316 3.43 -5.42 0.66
CA VAL A 316 2.75 -6.66 0.29
C VAL A 316 3.14 -7.04 -1.14
N LEU A 317 3.77 -8.20 -1.29
CA LEU A 317 4.39 -8.64 -2.54
C LEU A 317 3.37 -8.81 -3.69
N GLU A 318 2.15 -9.24 -3.37
CA GLU A 318 1.05 -9.42 -4.33
C GLU A 318 0.67 -8.11 -5.03
N ASN A 319 0.90 -6.97 -4.38
CA ASN A 319 0.62 -5.65 -4.94
C ASN A 319 1.75 -5.16 -5.86
N ALA A 320 2.91 -5.82 -5.88
CA ALA A 320 4.09 -5.35 -6.59
C ALA A 320 3.83 -5.18 -8.09
N ALA A 321 3.09 -6.10 -8.73
CA ALA A 321 2.77 -6.00 -10.15
C ALA A 321 1.91 -4.75 -10.45
N SER A 322 0.91 -4.47 -9.62
CA SER A 322 0.03 -3.31 -9.77
C SER A 322 0.76 -1.98 -9.51
N LEU A 323 1.68 -1.96 -8.54
CA LEU A 323 2.49 -0.78 -8.19
C LEU A 323 3.68 -0.55 -9.14
N ALA A 324 4.20 -1.61 -9.75
CA ALA A 324 5.29 -1.55 -10.72
C ALA A 324 4.82 -1.08 -12.11
N ASN A 325 3.55 -0.72 -12.28
CA ASN A 325 3.11 -0.10 -13.52
C ASN A 325 3.92 1.19 -13.80
N ASN A 326 4.39 1.37 -15.04
CA ASN A 326 5.27 2.47 -15.42
C ASN A 326 4.69 3.85 -15.07
N GLY A 327 3.36 4.00 -15.12
CA GLY A 327 2.68 5.22 -14.67
C GLY A 327 2.94 5.54 -13.19
N THR A 328 2.83 4.54 -12.31
CA THR A 328 3.03 4.70 -10.87
C THR A 328 4.47 5.05 -10.53
N VAL A 329 5.45 4.37 -11.14
CA VAL A 329 6.89 4.69 -10.95
C VAL A 329 7.16 6.13 -11.39
N THR A 330 6.65 6.54 -12.55
CA THR A 330 6.82 7.91 -13.07
C THR A 330 6.20 8.96 -12.15
N THR A 331 4.99 8.72 -11.63
CA THR A 331 4.34 9.60 -10.64
C THR A 331 5.18 9.74 -9.37
N LEU A 332 5.73 8.63 -8.85
CA LEU A 332 6.59 8.64 -7.66
C LEU A 332 7.88 9.44 -7.88
N LEU A 333 8.53 9.28 -9.04
CA LEU A 333 9.75 10.04 -9.39
C LEU A 333 9.46 11.55 -9.49
N ARG A 334 8.33 11.95 -10.08
CA ARG A 334 7.94 13.36 -10.18
C ARG A 334 7.78 14.02 -8.80
N LEU A 335 7.32 13.26 -7.81
CA LEU A 335 7.13 13.74 -6.44
C LEU A 335 8.44 14.02 -5.69
N PHE A 336 9.59 13.62 -6.23
CA PHE A 336 10.89 13.97 -5.65
C PHE A 336 11.15 15.47 -5.66
N SER A 337 10.62 16.20 -6.65
CA SER A 337 10.66 17.67 -6.66
C SER A 337 10.02 18.33 -5.42
N LEU A 338 9.15 17.61 -4.71
CA LEU A 338 8.55 18.04 -3.44
C LEU A 338 9.31 17.43 -2.27
N LYS A 339 10.32 18.15 -1.79
CA LYS A 339 11.23 17.66 -0.73
C LYS A 339 10.46 17.15 0.49
N GLU A 340 9.35 17.75 0.88
CA GLU A 340 8.54 17.39 2.06
C GLU A 340 8.02 15.95 2.03
N VAL A 341 7.75 15.40 0.84
CA VAL A 341 7.15 14.07 0.68
C VAL A 341 8.07 13.05 0.01
N SER A 342 9.23 13.50 -0.47
CA SER A 342 10.25 12.70 -1.15
C SER A 342 10.65 11.41 -0.42
N GLU A 343 10.87 11.46 0.90
CA GLU A 343 11.31 10.31 1.69
C GLU A 343 10.34 9.13 1.57
N LYS A 344 9.03 9.41 1.61
CA LYS A 344 7.99 8.38 1.55
C LYS A 344 7.81 7.82 0.13
N ALA A 345 7.99 8.66 -0.89
CA ALA A 345 8.05 8.20 -2.27
C ALA A 345 9.26 7.29 -2.50
N LEU A 346 10.44 7.67 -2.01
CA LEU A 346 11.65 6.86 -2.03
C LEU A 346 11.49 5.55 -1.26
N ALA A 347 10.86 5.56 -0.08
CA ALA A 347 10.61 4.35 0.69
C ALA A 347 9.68 3.38 -0.06
N THR A 348 8.66 3.91 -0.74
CA THR A 348 7.77 3.11 -1.60
C THR A 348 8.55 2.47 -2.75
N LEU A 349 9.39 3.24 -3.43
CA LEU A 349 10.28 2.76 -4.49
C LEU A 349 11.32 1.76 -3.97
N GLY A 350 11.81 1.94 -2.75
CA GLY A 350 12.72 1.01 -2.07
C GLY A 350 12.08 -0.35 -1.75
N ASN A 351 10.78 -0.38 -1.49
CA ASN A 351 10.04 -1.65 -1.38
C ASN A 351 9.81 -2.29 -2.76
N LEU A 352 9.62 -1.49 -3.81
CA LEU A 352 9.39 -2.02 -5.16
C LEU A 352 10.67 -2.59 -5.80
N VAL A 353 11.81 -1.93 -5.63
CA VAL A 353 13.07 -2.29 -6.31
C VAL A 353 13.57 -3.69 -5.94
N VAL A 354 13.19 -4.23 -4.79
CA VAL A 354 13.57 -5.60 -4.36
C VAL A 354 12.72 -6.69 -5.02
N THR A 355 11.63 -6.31 -5.69
CA THR A 355 10.75 -7.22 -6.43
C THR A 355 11.19 -7.27 -7.90
N LEU A 356 11.01 -8.41 -8.58
CA LEU A 356 11.37 -8.52 -10.00
C LEU A 356 10.61 -7.51 -10.87
N MET A 357 9.30 -7.35 -10.62
CA MET A 357 8.45 -6.43 -11.38
C MET A 357 8.85 -4.98 -11.14
N GLY A 358 9.07 -4.58 -9.88
CA GLY A 358 9.47 -3.21 -9.54
C GLY A 358 10.88 -2.88 -10.04
N LYS A 359 11.84 -3.81 -9.92
CA LYS A 359 13.18 -3.66 -10.50
C LYS A 359 13.09 -3.40 -12.00
N LYS A 360 12.37 -4.25 -12.75
CA LYS A 360 12.22 -4.11 -14.21
C LYS A 360 11.59 -2.76 -14.59
N ALA A 361 10.51 -2.35 -13.92
CA ALA A 361 9.84 -1.08 -14.19
C ALA A 361 10.75 0.14 -13.98
N MET A 362 11.60 0.09 -12.93
CA MET A 362 12.59 1.13 -12.69
C MET A 362 13.73 1.11 -13.72
N GLU A 363 14.18 -0.07 -14.13
CA GLU A 363 15.24 -0.25 -15.11
C GLU A 363 14.87 0.26 -16.52
N GLU A 364 13.58 0.20 -16.85
CA GLU A 364 12.98 0.68 -18.10
C GLU A 364 12.72 2.20 -18.10
N ASN A 365 12.59 2.83 -16.92
CA ASN A 365 12.28 4.24 -16.82
C ASN A 365 13.54 5.13 -16.90
N PRO A 366 13.67 6.00 -17.92
CA PRO A 366 14.88 6.79 -18.12
C PRO A 366 15.10 7.87 -17.06
N MET A 367 14.07 8.28 -16.31
CA MET A 367 14.21 9.30 -15.26
C MET A 367 14.92 8.76 -14.01
N VAL A 368 14.94 7.43 -13.82
CA VAL A 368 15.41 6.80 -12.57
C VAL A 368 16.86 7.15 -12.23
N PRO A 369 17.86 7.02 -13.13
CA PRO A 369 19.24 7.34 -12.79
C PRO A 369 19.41 8.80 -12.38
N GLU A 370 18.96 9.74 -13.21
CA GLU A 370 19.14 11.18 -12.98
C GLU A 370 18.45 11.64 -11.69
N SER A 371 17.17 11.27 -11.51
CA SER A 371 16.41 11.70 -10.32
C SER A 371 16.96 11.15 -9.01
N LEU A 372 17.48 9.91 -9.01
CA LEU A 372 18.08 9.33 -7.80
C LEU A 372 19.47 9.90 -7.52
N ILE A 373 20.28 10.14 -8.55
CA ILE A 373 21.60 10.78 -8.41
C ILE A 373 21.45 12.19 -7.84
N GLU A 374 20.46 12.96 -8.30
CA GLU A 374 20.16 14.30 -7.74
C GLU A 374 19.85 14.24 -6.24
N ILE A 375 19.04 13.29 -5.79
CA ILE A 375 18.69 13.14 -4.37
C ILE A 375 19.92 12.79 -3.51
N MET A 376 20.91 12.12 -4.09
CA MET A 376 22.14 11.79 -3.37
C MET A 376 22.94 13.04 -2.97
N THR A 377 22.73 14.18 -3.63
CA THR A 377 23.41 15.45 -3.31
C THR A 377 22.67 16.27 -2.24
N TRP A 378 21.56 15.76 -1.68
CA TRP A 378 20.78 16.48 -0.66
C TRP A 378 21.39 16.28 0.74
N GLU A 379 22.32 17.16 1.11
CA GLU A 379 22.99 17.13 2.41
C GLU A 379 22.01 17.27 3.59
N GLU A 380 20.95 18.05 3.43
CA GLU A 380 19.96 18.31 4.47
C GLU A 380 18.96 17.15 4.69
N LYS A 381 19.00 16.12 3.83
CA LYS A 381 18.10 14.96 3.90
C LYS A 381 18.86 13.62 3.86
N PRO A 382 19.61 13.28 4.93
CA PRO A 382 20.41 12.04 4.97
C PRO A 382 19.54 10.80 4.74
N LYS A 383 18.28 10.80 5.17
CA LYS A 383 17.39 9.65 4.96
C LYS A 383 17.01 9.42 3.50
N CYS A 384 16.82 10.51 2.75
CA CYS A 384 16.55 10.45 1.31
C CYS A 384 17.79 9.97 0.57
N GLN A 385 18.97 10.48 0.93
CA GLN A 385 20.25 10.02 0.40
C GLN A 385 20.43 8.50 0.63
N GLU A 386 20.22 8.01 1.86
CA GLU A 386 20.30 6.57 2.18
C GLU A 386 19.40 5.68 1.31
N LEU A 387 18.15 6.11 1.10
CA LEU A 387 17.17 5.40 0.28
C LEU A 387 17.53 5.45 -1.20
N SER A 388 18.01 6.59 -1.68
CA SER A 388 18.41 6.76 -3.08
C SER A 388 19.60 5.86 -3.45
N VAL A 389 20.68 5.91 -2.64
CA VAL A 389 21.85 5.04 -2.84
C VAL A 389 21.46 3.57 -2.76
N TYR A 390 20.53 3.21 -1.87
CA TYR A 390 20.02 1.85 -1.77
C TYR A 390 19.33 1.37 -3.05
N ILE A 391 18.41 2.17 -3.60
CA ILE A 391 17.71 1.83 -4.84
C ILE A 391 18.72 1.67 -5.99
N LEU A 392 19.64 2.63 -6.15
CA LEU A 392 20.69 2.56 -7.18
C LEU A 392 21.60 1.34 -7.00
N MET A 393 21.93 0.97 -5.77
CA MET A 393 22.71 -0.24 -5.47
C MET A 393 22.00 -1.52 -5.93
N ILE A 394 20.69 -1.66 -5.69
CA ILE A 394 19.92 -2.83 -6.15
C ILE A 394 19.82 -2.88 -7.67
N LEU A 395 19.64 -1.74 -8.33
CA LEU A 395 19.60 -1.63 -9.79
C LEU A 395 20.96 -1.94 -10.43
N ALA A 396 22.05 -1.47 -9.82
CA ALA A 396 23.41 -1.71 -10.28
C ALA A 396 23.86 -3.17 -10.08
N HIS A 397 23.28 -3.87 -9.10
CA HIS A 397 23.65 -5.24 -8.78
C HIS A 397 23.41 -6.17 -9.96
N GLN A 398 24.48 -6.86 -10.40
CA GLN A 398 24.49 -7.81 -11.51
C GLN A 398 24.00 -7.23 -12.86
N SER A 399 23.95 -5.90 -13.02
CA SER A 399 23.52 -5.25 -14.27
C SER A 399 24.55 -4.24 -14.78
N SER A 400 25.40 -4.68 -15.74
CA SER A 400 26.37 -3.79 -16.39
C SER A 400 25.69 -2.67 -17.19
N ILE A 401 24.56 -2.97 -17.83
CA ILE A 401 23.76 -1.99 -18.59
C ILE A 401 23.29 -0.86 -17.66
N GLN A 402 22.79 -1.18 -16.47
CA GLN A 402 22.34 -0.16 -15.53
C GLN A 402 23.51 0.65 -14.95
N ARG A 403 24.64 0.01 -14.66
CA ARG A 403 25.86 0.73 -14.24
C ARG A 403 26.35 1.67 -15.34
N GLU A 404 26.32 1.27 -16.61
CA GLU A 404 26.66 2.15 -17.72
C GLU A 404 25.72 3.36 -17.82
N LYS A 405 24.40 3.15 -17.70
CA LYS A 405 23.41 4.24 -17.66
C LYS A 405 23.71 5.22 -16.51
N MET A 406 23.95 4.73 -15.31
CA MET A 406 24.30 5.56 -14.15
C MET A 406 25.63 6.30 -14.34
N ALA A 407 26.64 5.66 -14.94
CA ALA A 407 27.91 6.30 -15.25
C ALA A 407 27.76 7.45 -16.24
N LYS A 408 26.94 7.26 -17.29
CA LYS A 408 26.60 8.33 -18.25
C LYS A 408 25.84 9.48 -17.58
N ALA A 409 25.01 9.18 -16.59
CA ALA A 409 24.31 10.17 -15.76
C ALA A 409 25.20 10.82 -14.68
N GLY A 410 26.51 10.53 -14.64
CA GLY A 410 27.45 11.20 -13.74
C GLY A 410 27.41 10.74 -12.28
N ILE A 411 27.04 9.48 -12.00
CA ILE A 411 26.94 8.96 -10.62
C ILE A 411 28.28 8.94 -9.85
N VAL A 412 29.43 8.82 -10.54
CA VAL A 412 30.73 8.50 -9.88
C VAL A 412 31.23 9.62 -8.97
N PRO A 413 31.26 10.91 -9.38
CA PRO A 413 31.61 12.01 -8.48
C PRO A 413 30.67 12.08 -7.26
N VAL A 414 29.37 11.92 -7.47
CA VAL A 414 28.37 11.96 -6.39
C VAL A 414 28.59 10.81 -5.41
N LEU A 415 28.93 9.60 -5.88
CA LEU A 415 29.28 8.48 -5.00
C LEU A 415 30.51 8.75 -4.14
N LEU A 416 31.52 9.45 -4.66
CA LEU A 416 32.71 9.83 -3.89
C LEU A 416 32.35 10.83 -2.79
N GLU A 417 31.52 11.82 -3.11
CA GLU A 417 31.00 12.78 -2.15
C GLU A 417 30.20 12.08 -1.03
N VAL A 418 29.24 11.23 -1.38
CA VAL A 418 28.45 10.46 -0.39
C VAL A 418 29.32 9.49 0.42
N ALA A 419 30.37 8.92 -0.16
CA ALA A 419 31.31 8.06 0.56
C ALA A 419 32.15 8.82 1.59
N LEU A 420 32.38 10.12 1.40
CA LEU A 420 33.14 10.97 2.31
C LEU A 420 32.25 11.65 3.37
N LEU A 421 31.11 12.19 2.94
CA LEU A 421 30.28 13.11 3.74
C LEU A 421 28.92 12.52 4.15
N GLY A 422 28.48 11.43 3.53
CA GLY A 422 27.16 10.84 3.77
C GLY A 422 27.02 10.20 5.15
N SER A 423 25.80 9.76 5.48
CA SER A 423 25.56 8.97 6.70
C SER A 423 26.36 7.66 6.67
N SER A 424 26.64 7.07 7.83
CA SER A 424 27.39 5.80 7.91
C SER A 424 26.79 4.67 7.06
N LEU A 425 25.46 4.66 6.90
CA LEU A 425 24.76 3.71 6.05
C LEU A 425 24.89 4.07 4.55
N ALA A 426 24.77 5.35 4.20
CA ALA A 426 24.95 5.83 2.83
C ALA A 426 26.40 5.60 2.35
N GLN A 427 27.40 5.90 3.19
CA GLN A 427 28.82 5.67 2.92
C GLN A 427 29.12 4.22 2.57
N LYS A 428 28.67 3.26 3.40
CA LYS A 428 28.88 1.82 3.14
C LYS A 428 28.30 1.37 1.79
N ARG A 429 27.11 1.87 1.45
CA ARG A 429 26.45 1.54 0.17
C ARG A 429 27.15 2.21 -1.01
N ALA A 430 27.58 3.47 -0.85
CA ALA A 430 28.32 4.21 -1.87
C ALA A 430 29.67 3.56 -2.19
N LEU A 431 30.42 3.16 -1.16
CA LEU A 431 31.69 2.43 -1.32
C LEU A 431 31.47 1.09 -2.05
N LYS A 432 30.38 0.38 -1.76
CA LYS A 432 30.06 -0.88 -2.46
C LYS A 432 29.76 -0.66 -3.94
N LEU A 433 29.00 0.37 -4.27
CA LEU A 433 28.74 0.78 -5.66
C LEU A 433 30.04 1.15 -6.38
N LEU A 434 30.90 1.97 -5.76
CA LEU A 434 32.21 2.35 -6.31
C LEU A 434 33.09 1.14 -6.59
N GLN A 435 33.06 0.12 -5.71
CA GLN A 435 33.76 -1.14 -5.94
C GLN A 435 33.28 -1.81 -7.24
N TRP A 436 31.96 -1.91 -7.46
CA TRP A 436 31.45 -2.51 -8.70
C TRP A 436 31.84 -1.73 -9.96
N PHE A 437 31.89 -0.40 -9.90
CA PHE A 437 32.40 0.42 -11.00
C PHE A 437 33.89 0.19 -11.27
N LYS A 438 34.69 0.01 -10.22
CA LYS A 438 36.12 -0.32 -10.33
C LYS A 438 36.32 -1.70 -10.96
N ASP A 439 35.63 -2.71 -10.44
CA ASP A 439 35.73 -4.10 -10.90
C ASP A 439 35.32 -4.21 -12.38
N GLU A 440 34.27 -3.48 -12.80
CA GLU A 440 33.85 -3.45 -14.19
C GLU A 440 34.89 -2.79 -15.11
N ARG A 441 35.51 -1.67 -14.69
CA ARG A 441 36.61 -1.06 -15.44
C ARG A 441 37.80 -2.02 -15.56
N GLN A 442 38.14 -2.73 -14.49
CA GLN A 442 39.22 -3.72 -14.51
C GLN A 442 38.88 -4.94 -15.37
N SER A 443 37.62 -5.38 -15.42
CA SER A 443 37.20 -6.46 -16.33
C SER A 443 37.26 -6.05 -17.81
N LYS A 444 36.97 -4.78 -18.12
CA LYS A 444 37.07 -4.22 -19.49
C LYS A 444 38.51 -3.95 -19.90
N MET A 445 39.36 -3.58 -18.93
CA MET A 445 40.82 -3.48 -19.09
C MET A 445 41.43 -4.86 -18.89
N GLY A 446 41.33 -5.74 -19.90
CA GLY A 446 41.92 -7.08 -19.83
C GLY A 446 43.42 -7.05 -19.42
N PRO A 447 44.01 -8.20 -19.06
CA PRO A 447 45.39 -8.28 -18.55
C PRO A 447 46.49 -7.68 -19.45
N HIS A 448 46.15 -7.21 -20.65
CA HIS A 448 47.06 -6.72 -21.68
C HIS A 448 47.19 -5.19 -21.77
N SER A 449 46.62 -4.43 -20.83
CA SER A 449 46.73 -2.96 -20.83
C SER A 449 47.79 -2.38 -19.88
N GLY A 450 48.66 -3.21 -19.32
CA GLY A 450 49.94 -2.79 -18.73
C GLY A 450 51.10 -3.35 -19.55
N PRO A 451 52.31 -2.74 -19.52
CA PRO A 451 53.49 -3.38 -20.09
C PRO A 451 53.73 -4.69 -19.34
N GLN A 452 53.32 -5.80 -19.94
CA GLN A 452 53.66 -7.12 -19.44
C GLN A 452 55.16 -7.29 -19.67
N VAL A 453 55.95 -7.05 -18.62
CA VAL A 453 57.23 -7.71 -18.49
C VAL A 453 56.88 -9.18 -18.31
N GLY A 454 56.88 -9.93 -19.42
CA GLY A 454 56.65 -11.36 -19.39
C GLY A 454 57.62 -11.99 -18.40
N ARG A 455 57.10 -12.57 -17.31
CA ARG A 455 57.85 -13.57 -16.56
C ARG A 455 58.03 -14.74 -17.52
N ILE A 456 59.22 -14.82 -18.12
CA ILE A 456 59.68 -16.03 -18.78
C ILE A 456 59.71 -17.09 -17.69
N ALA A 457 58.86 -18.11 -17.83
CA ALA A 457 58.96 -19.31 -17.04
C ALA A 457 60.36 -19.89 -17.26
N ILE A 458 61.09 -20.04 -16.17
CA ILE A 458 62.34 -20.78 -16.09
C ILE A 458 61.93 -22.23 -16.36
N ASP A 459 62.02 -22.66 -17.62
CA ASP A 459 62.25 -24.05 -18.05
C ASP A 459 62.09 -24.13 -19.56
N SER A 460 63.15 -23.80 -20.29
CA SER A 460 63.36 -24.22 -21.69
C SER A 460 64.85 -24.16 -22.06
N PRO A 461 65.32 -25.02 -23.01
CA PRO A 461 66.73 -25.37 -23.21
C PRO A 461 67.57 -24.22 -23.80
N PRO A 462 68.92 -24.34 -23.88
CA PRO A 462 69.80 -23.18 -24.06
C PRO A 462 69.51 -22.46 -25.38
N VAL A 463 68.98 -21.25 -25.25
CA VAL A 463 68.66 -20.33 -26.33
C VAL A 463 69.96 -19.96 -27.05
N SER A 464 69.98 -20.12 -28.38
CA SER A 464 71.17 -19.79 -29.18
C SER A 464 71.55 -18.31 -29.00
N PRO A 465 72.85 -17.96 -28.97
CA PRO A 465 73.32 -16.58 -28.78
C PRO A 465 72.73 -15.58 -29.79
N ARG A 466 72.31 -16.06 -30.97
CA ARG A 466 71.69 -15.25 -32.03
C ARG A 466 70.29 -14.75 -31.65
N ALA A 467 69.49 -15.56 -30.97
CA ALA A 467 68.13 -15.19 -30.57
C ALA A 467 68.11 -14.13 -29.45
N VAL A 468 69.13 -14.14 -28.58
CA VAL A 468 69.30 -13.12 -27.53
C VAL A 468 69.67 -11.77 -28.16
N ASP A 469 70.54 -11.77 -29.17
CA ASP A 469 70.97 -10.54 -29.83
C ASP A 469 69.87 -9.94 -30.72
N GLU A 470 69.05 -10.78 -31.36
CA GLU A 470 67.83 -10.35 -32.06
C GLU A 470 66.79 -9.74 -31.11
N SER A 471 66.58 -10.36 -29.95
CA SER A 471 65.70 -9.83 -28.90
C SER A 471 66.20 -8.47 -28.39
N LYS A 472 67.51 -8.32 -28.21
CA LYS A 472 68.15 -7.06 -27.78
C LYS A 472 68.04 -5.97 -28.85
N LYS A 473 68.18 -6.31 -30.14
CA LYS A 473 67.96 -5.39 -31.26
C LYS A 473 66.50 -4.96 -31.37
N LEU A 474 65.55 -5.88 -31.20
CA LEU A 474 64.12 -5.59 -31.20
C LEU A 474 63.76 -4.66 -30.04
N MET A 475 64.25 -4.95 -28.83
CA MET A 475 64.02 -4.12 -27.65
C MET A 475 64.58 -2.70 -27.82
N LYS A 476 65.79 -2.56 -28.38
CA LYS A 476 66.36 -1.24 -28.72
C LYS A 476 65.49 -0.48 -29.73
N LYS A 477 64.95 -1.18 -30.74
CA LYS A 477 64.06 -0.57 -31.74
C LYS A 477 62.76 -0.05 -31.11
N ILE A 478 62.14 -0.85 -30.23
CA ILE A 478 60.91 -0.49 -29.52
C ILE A 478 61.16 0.71 -28.59
N VAL A 479 62.25 0.69 -27.81
CA VAL A 479 62.61 1.81 -26.91
C VAL A 479 62.84 3.09 -27.71
N LYS A 480 63.57 3.02 -28.82
CA LYS A 480 63.82 4.18 -29.69
C LYS A 480 62.53 4.73 -30.29
N GLN A 481 61.62 3.86 -30.72
CA GLN A 481 60.33 4.25 -31.28
C GLN A 481 59.42 4.88 -30.21
N SER A 482 59.42 4.35 -28.99
CA SER A 482 58.67 4.92 -27.86
C SER A 482 59.22 6.29 -27.46
N LEU A 483 60.54 6.46 -27.43
CA LEU A 483 61.18 7.75 -27.13
C LEU A 483 60.81 8.79 -28.19
N HIS A 484 60.89 8.42 -29.48
CA HIS A 484 60.54 9.33 -30.58
C HIS A 484 59.07 9.76 -30.47
N LYS A 485 58.16 8.82 -30.26
CA LYS A 485 56.72 9.11 -30.13
C LYS A 485 56.40 9.97 -28.91
N ASN A 486 57.14 9.78 -27.81
CA ASN A 486 56.98 10.60 -26.61
C ASN A 486 57.50 12.02 -26.85
N MET A 487 58.67 12.17 -27.47
CA MET A 487 59.20 13.47 -27.89
C MET A 487 58.25 14.19 -28.85
N GLU A 488 57.71 13.50 -29.86
CA GLU A 488 56.73 14.05 -30.80
C GLU A 488 55.46 14.54 -30.09
N THR A 489 54.98 13.78 -29.09
CA THR A 489 53.84 14.17 -28.27
C THR A 489 54.15 15.40 -27.41
N ILE A 490 55.33 15.46 -26.79
CA ILE A 490 55.77 16.60 -25.98
C ILE A 490 55.94 17.84 -26.86
N THR A 491 56.60 17.73 -28.01
CA THR A 491 56.80 18.82 -28.96
C THR A 491 55.47 19.30 -29.57
N SER A 492 54.55 18.39 -29.88
CA SER A 492 53.19 18.75 -30.33
C SER A 492 52.40 19.50 -29.26
N ARG A 493 52.57 19.14 -27.98
CA ARG A 493 51.96 19.88 -26.85
C ARG A 493 52.62 21.24 -26.63
N ALA A 494 53.94 21.35 -26.79
CA ALA A 494 54.68 22.58 -26.61
C ALA A 494 54.43 23.61 -27.74
N ASN A 495 54.22 23.12 -28.98
CA ASN A 495 53.96 23.96 -30.15
C ASN A 495 52.46 24.25 -30.37
N GLY A 496 51.56 23.63 -29.61
CA GLY A 496 50.09 23.71 -29.75
C GLY A 496 49.47 24.99 -29.14
N GLY A 497 50.08 26.14 -29.35
CA GLY A 497 49.59 27.44 -28.86
C GLY A 497 48.44 28.06 -29.66
N SER A 498 47.89 27.41 -30.69
CA SER A 498 46.93 28.07 -31.60
C SER A 498 45.64 27.32 -31.97
N ASP A 499 45.26 26.19 -31.33
CA ASP A 499 43.97 25.53 -31.63
C ASP A 499 43.29 24.91 -30.41
N CYS A 500 42.53 25.72 -29.67
CA CYS A 500 41.89 25.39 -28.40
C CYS A 500 40.63 24.49 -28.49
N SER A 501 40.34 23.86 -29.64
CA SER A 501 39.10 23.08 -29.83
C SER A 501 39.28 21.55 -29.73
N ARG A 502 40.51 21.02 -29.85
CA ARG A 502 40.76 19.56 -29.79
C ARG A 502 41.21 19.02 -28.43
N LEU A 503 41.61 19.89 -27.49
CA LEU A 503 42.16 19.48 -26.19
C LEU A 503 41.14 18.78 -25.27
N LYS A 504 39.84 19.00 -25.43
CA LYS A 504 38.82 18.30 -24.61
C LYS A 504 38.73 16.79 -24.90
N SER A 505 39.17 16.33 -26.06
CA SER A 505 39.12 14.90 -26.43
C SER A 505 40.30 14.08 -25.89
N LEU A 506 41.44 14.70 -25.60
CA LEU A 506 42.68 14.00 -25.23
C LEU A 506 42.97 13.99 -23.73
N VAL A 507 42.34 14.87 -22.95
CA VAL A 507 42.48 14.88 -21.48
C VAL A 507 41.81 13.66 -20.83
N VAL A 508 40.86 13.01 -21.51
CA VAL A 508 40.16 11.81 -20.99
C VAL A 508 41.04 10.54 -21.05
N SER A 509 42.16 10.53 -21.79
CA SER A 509 42.96 9.31 -22.01
C SER A 509 44.35 9.29 -21.35
N SER A 510 44.74 10.30 -20.56
CA SER A 510 46.03 10.27 -19.87
C SER A 510 45.88 9.82 -18.41
N SER A 511 45.97 8.50 -18.17
CA SER A 511 46.27 7.98 -16.84
C SER A 511 47.73 8.26 -16.52
N SER A 512 48.02 9.47 -16.05
CA SER A 512 49.31 9.82 -15.48
C SER A 512 49.27 9.54 -13.99
N LYS A 513 49.82 8.40 -13.56
CA LYS A 513 50.20 8.18 -12.18
C LYS A 513 51.38 9.08 -11.85
N SER A 514 51.13 10.27 -11.32
CA SER A 514 52.14 10.99 -10.54
C SER A 514 52.18 10.36 -9.15
N LEU A 515 53.29 9.68 -8.83
CA LEU A 515 53.65 9.28 -7.48
C LEU A 515 53.87 10.54 -6.63
N PRO A 516 53.41 10.60 -5.36
CA PRO A 516 53.89 11.63 -4.44
C PRO A 516 55.28 11.24 -3.94
N TYR A 517 56.15 12.25 -3.82
CA TYR A 517 57.33 12.20 -2.94
C TYR A 517 56.89 12.40 -1.49
#